data_AF-A0A2E2VF28-F1
#
_entry.id   AF-A0A2E2VF28-F1
#
_cell.length_a   1.000
_cell.length_b   1.000
_cell.length_c   1.000
_cell.angle_alpha   90.00
_cell.angle_beta   90.00
_cell.angle_gamma   90.00
#
_symmetry.space_group_name_H-M   'P 1'
#
loop_
_entity.id
_entity.type
_entity.pdbx_description
1 polymer ?
#
loop_
_entity_poly.entity_id
_entity_poly.type
_entity_poly.pdbx_seq_one_letter_code
_entity_poly.pdbx_strand_id
1 'polypeptide(L)'
;MGSWPSLQLVDDLLDLTGDPSMGKPRGTDVHEGKMTLPIIHALTMLHGVEREQLADVLQNFSDDRWGELTELLESAGSFEYAKQLIQNHIARAQESLESLPDTDAKSLMIEIAKLSRGRRT
;
A
#
# COMPACT_ATOMS: atom_id res chain seq x y z
N MET A 1 -17.15 8.75 -7.58
CA MET A 1 -17.18 9.88 -6.63
C MET A 1 -16.14 9.56 -5.56
N GLY A 2 -14.97 10.18 -5.66
CA GLY A 2 -13.89 10.23 -4.64
C GLY A 2 -13.35 8.91 -4.07
N SER A 3 -12.50 8.19 -4.81
CA SER A 3 -11.60 7.22 -4.16
C SER A 3 -10.47 8.01 -3.49
N TRP A 4 -10.47 8.09 -2.16
CA TRP A 4 -9.46 8.83 -1.41
C TRP A 4 -8.06 8.23 -1.66
N PRO A 5 -7.07 9.00 -2.17
CA PRO A 5 -5.72 8.50 -2.46
C PRO A 5 -5.03 7.81 -1.28
N SER A 6 -5.41 8.16 -0.05
CA SER A 6 -4.90 7.54 1.17
C SER A 6 -5.37 6.09 1.38
N LEU A 7 -6.52 5.69 0.81
CA LEU A 7 -7.00 4.31 0.86
C LEU A 7 -6.25 3.43 -0.14
N GLN A 8 -5.86 4.00 -1.29
CA GLN A 8 -5.17 3.25 -2.33
C GLN A 8 -3.79 2.76 -1.87
N LEU A 9 -3.05 3.56 -1.10
CA LEU A 9 -1.77 3.12 -0.50
C LEU A 9 -1.92 1.92 0.44
N VAL A 10 -3.02 1.88 1.21
CA VAL A 10 -3.32 0.77 2.11
C VAL A 10 -3.72 -0.46 1.31
N ASP A 11 -4.55 -0.29 0.28
CA ASP A 11 -4.96 -1.38 -0.62
C ASP A 11 -3.76 -1.97 -1.38
N ASP A 12 -2.87 -1.14 -1.92
CA ASP A 12 -1.63 -1.56 -2.60
C ASP A 12 -0.72 -2.38 -1.66
N LEU A 13 -0.60 -1.96 -0.39
CA LEU A 13 0.19 -2.69 0.60
C LEU A 13 -0.49 -4.01 0.98
N LEU A 14 -1.82 -4.03 1.09
CA LEU A 14 -2.60 -5.23 1.38
C LEU A 14 -2.57 -6.24 0.22
N ASP A 15 -2.52 -5.80 -1.04
CA ASP A 15 -2.38 -6.69 -2.20
C ASP A 15 -1.02 -7.41 -2.19
N LEU A 16 0.03 -6.73 -1.72
CA LEU A 16 1.39 -7.28 -1.62
C LEU A 16 1.67 -8.06 -0.34
N THR A 17 0.95 -7.80 0.75
CA THR A 17 1.16 -8.45 2.06
C THR A 17 0.03 -9.40 2.47
N GLY A 18 -1.07 -9.42 1.71
CA GLY A 18 -2.29 -10.16 2.04
C GLY A 18 -2.09 -11.67 2.14
N ASP A 19 -2.79 -12.33 3.06
CA ASP A 19 -2.72 -13.78 3.29
C ASP A 19 -3.35 -14.56 2.11
N PRO A 20 -2.72 -15.61 1.53
CA PRO A 20 -3.30 -16.30 0.40
C PRO A 20 -4.50 -17.18 0.81
N SER A 21 -4.67 -17.45 2.11
CA SER A 21 -5.83 -18.16 2.66
C SER A 21 -7.14 -17.36 2.54
N MET A 22 -7.06 -16.06 2.22
CA MET A 22 -8.20 -15.20 1.93
C MET A 22 -8.88 -15.50 0.58
N GLY A 23 -8.37 -16.44 -0.22
CA GLY A 23 -9.02 -16.91 -1.45
C GLY A 23 -8.98 -15.92 -2.63
N LYS A 24 -8.23 -14.81 -2.51
CA LYS A 24 -7.92 -13.88 -3.60
C LYS A 24 -6.50 -14.12 -4.12
N PRO A 25 -6.24 -13.99 -5.43
CA PRO A 25 -4.89 -13.98 -5.97
C PRO A 25 -4.09 -12.84 -5.33
N ARG A 26 -2.88 -13.13 -4.85
CA ARG A 26 -1.95 -12.13 -4.34
C ARG A 26 -1.32 -11.38 -5.51
N GLY A 27 -0.93 -10.12 -5.29
CA GLY A 27 -0.25 -9.36 -6.33
C GLY A 27 -1.10 -9.16 -7.57
N THR A 28 -2.42 -8.97 -7.38
CA THR A 28 -3.31 -8.67 -8.51
C THR A 28 -2.82 -7.41 -9.23
N ASP A 29 -2.32 -6.44 -8.46
CA ASP A 29 -1.76 -5.22 -9.04
C ASP A 29 -0.48 -5.48 -9.83
N VAL A 30 0.35 -6.45 -9.39
CA VAL A 30 1.56 -6.86 -10.13
C VAL A 30 1.20 -7.54 -11.44
N HIS A 31 0.21 -8.44 -11.43
CA HIS A 31 -0.33 -9.08 -12.63
C HIS A 31 -0.93 -8.08 -13.62
N GLU A 32 -1.55 -7.01 -13.13
CA GLU A 32 -2.07 -5.91 -13.95
C GLU A 32 -0.97 -4.94 -14.41
N GLY A 33 0.30 -5.17 -14.03
CA GLY A 33 1.44 -4.32 -14.39
C GLY A 33 1.45 -2.96 -13.69
N LYS A 34 0.73 -2.83 -12.56
CA LYS A 34 0.70 -1.58 -11.80
C LYS A 34 1.97 -1.42 -11.00
N MET A 35 2.55 -0.24 -11.15
CA MET A 35 3.70 0.20 -10.37
C MET A 35 3.22 0.83 -9.06
N THR A 36 2.98 0.00 -8.05
CA THR A 36 2.57 0.48 -6.72
C THR A 36 3.75 1.05 -5.93
N LEU A 37 3.46 1.76 -4.85
CA LEU A 37 4.48 2.48 -4.06
C LEU A 37 5.65 1.57 -3.59
N PRO A 38 5.42 0.35 -3.07
CA PRO A 38 6.52 -0.52 -2.65
C PRO A 38 7.46 -0.89 -3.81
N ILE A 39 6.90 -1.10 -5.01
CA ILE A 39 7.66 -1.44 -6.23
C ILE A 39 8.48 -0.24 -6.70
N ILE A 40 7.87 0.95 -6.75
CA ILE A 40 8.57 2.19 -7.12
C ILE A 40 9.73 2.43 -6.16
N HIS A 41 9.49 2.30 -4.85
CA HIS A 41 10.53 2.46 -3.83
C HIS A 41 11.66 1.44 -4.03
N ALA A 42 11.33 0.16 -4.29
CA ALA A 42 12.34 -0.87 -4.50
C ALA A 42 13.22 -0.57 -5.72
N LEU A 43 12.64 -0.12 -6.83
CA LEU A 43 13.40 0.29 -8.01
C LEU A 43 14.31 1.51 -7.78
N THR A 44 13.99 2.36 -6.80
CA THR A 44 14.83 3.50 -6.42
C THR A 44 15.96 3.11 -5.47
N MET A 45 15.76 2.11 -4.62
CA MET A 45 16.71 1.70 -3.59
C MET A 45 17.67 0.60 -4.05
N LEU A 46 17.21 -0.32 -4.88
CA LEU A 46 18.04 -1.42 -5.40
C LEU A 46 18.93 -0.94 -6.55
N HIS A 47 20.12 -1.53 -6.66
CA HIS A 47 21.11 -1.20 -7.67
C HIS A 47 21.77 -2.47 -8.24
N GLY A 48 22.38 -2.34 -9.43
CA GLY A 48 23.08 -3.45 -10.08
C GLY A 48 22.18 -4.68 -10.28
N VAL A 49 22.69 -5.84 -9.88
CA VAL A 49 22.05 -7.15 -10.09
C VAL A 49 20.66 -7.21 -9.47
N GLU A 50 20.47 -6.72 -8.25
CA GLU A 50 19.17 -6.78 -7.57
C GLU A 50 18.09 -5.93 -8.28
N ARG A 51 18.51 -4.80 -8.86
CA ARG A 51 17.59 -3.96 -9.64
C ARG A 51 17.22 -4.61 -10.97
N GLU A 52 18.19 -5.26 -11.64
CA GLU A 52 17.95 -6.01 -12.87
C GLU A 52 17.04 -7.22 -12.61
N GLN A 53 17.27 -7.92 -11.50
CA GLN A 53 16.39 -9.01 -11.02
C GLN A 53 14.98 -8.50 -10.77
N LEU A 54 14.81 -7.40 -10.04
CA LEU A 54 13.48 -6.83 -9.81
C LEU A 54 12.79 -6.46 -11.13
N ALA A 55 13.51 -5.84 -12.07
CA ALA A 55 12.95 -5.51 -13.38
C ALA A 55 12.50 -6.75 -14.16
N ASP A 56 13.30 -7.83 -14.13
CA ASP A 56 12.95 -9.09 -14.78
C ASP A 56 11.76 -9.78 -14.11
N VAL A 57 11.72 -9.81 -12.76
CA VAL A 57 10.58 -10.33 -11.99
C VAL A 57 9.30 -9.62 -12.37
N LEU A 58 9.33 -8.29 -12.52
CA LEU A 58 8.14 -7.51 -12.89
C LEU A 58 7.73 -7.71 -14.35
N GLN A 59 8.69 -7.87 -15.28
CA GLN A 59 8.40 -8.09 -16.70
C GLN A 59 7.85 -9.49 -16.98
N ASN A 60 8.39 -10.49 -16.30
CA ASN A 60 8.08 -11.90 -16.48
C ASN A 60 7.42 -12.45 -15.21
N PHE A 61 6.49 -11.67 -14.64
CA PHE A 61 5.87 -12.02 -13.38
C PHE A 61 4.95 -13.22 -13.50
N SER A 62 5.06 -14.12 -12.54
CA SER A 62 4.24 -15.31 -12.37
C SER A 62 4.22 -15.69 -10.90
N ASP A 63 3.18 -16.43 -10.48
CA ASP A 63 2.94 -16.73 -9.05
C ASP A 63 4.10 -17.48 -8.38
N ASP A 64 4.89 -18.26 -9.13
CA ASP A 64 6.10 -18.95 -8.67
C ASP A 64 7.25 -17.99 -8.32
N ARG A 65 7.26 -16.79 -8.90
CA ARG A 65 8.24 -15.73 -8.61
C ARG A 65 7.82 -14.81 -7.48
N TRP A 66 6.70 -15.09 -6.82
CA TRP A 66 6.20 -14.29 -5.69
C TRP A 66 7.23 -14.17 -4.55
N GLY A 67 7.92 -15.27 -4.24
CA GLY A 67 8.96 -15.29 -3.22
C GLY A 67 10.09 -14.33 -3.56
N GLU A 68 10.59 -14.40 -4.80
CA GLU A 68 11.66 -13.54 -5.32
C GLU A 68 11.26 -12.05 -5.27
N LEU A 69 10.03 -11.72 -5.69
CA LEU A 69 9.50 -10.37 -5.58
C LEU A 69 9.48 -9.89 -4.12
N THR A 70 8.95 -10.70 -3.22
CA THR A 70 8.79 -10.33 -1.81
C THR A 70 10.15 -10.11 -1.15
N GLU A 71 11.13 -10.98 -1.41
CA GLU A 71 12.49 -10.85 -0.90
C GLU A 71 13.17 -9.57 -1.38
N LEU A 72 13.02 -9.20 -2.65
CA LEU A 72 13.57 -7.96 -3.20
C LEU A 72 12.88 -6.71 -2.61
N LEU A 73 11.57 -6.76 -2.38
CA LEU A 73 10.84 -5.67 -1.72
C LEU A 73 11.22 -5.53 -0.24
N GLU A 74 11.48 -6.65 0.45
CA GLU A 74 11.98 -6.66 1.83
C GLU A 74 13.41 -6.15 1.92
N SER A 75 14.32 -6.59 1.04
CA SER A 75 15.71 -6.15 1.04
C SER A 75 15.84 -4.64 0.75
N ALA A 76 14.95 -4.11 -0.09
CA ALA A 76 14.84 -2.69 -0.36
C ALA A 76 14.19 -1.89 0.79
N GLY A 77 13.65 -2.54 1.81
CA GLY A 77 12.91 -1.89 2.91
C GLY A 77 11.56 -1.29 2.48
N SER A 78 11.03 -1.70 1.33
CA SER A 78 9.87 -1.07 0.70
C SER A 78 8.56 -1.22 1.48
N PHE A 79 8.37 -2.36 2.14
CA PHE A 79 7.18 -2.57 2.97
C PHE A 79 7.14 -1.63 4.17
N GLU A 80 8.28 -1.43 4.82
CA GLU A 80 8.38 -0.53 5.98
C GLU A 80 8.23 0.92 5.55
N TYR A 81 8.86 1.32 4.44
CA TYR A 81 8.69 2.64 3.85
C TYR A 81 7.21 2.95 3.54
N ALA A 82 6.50 2.01 2.90
CA ALA A 82 5.08 2.19 2.59
C ALA A 82 4.22 2.34 3.86
N LYS A 83 4.49 1.54 4.90
CA LYS A 83 3.79 1.65 6.21
C LYS A 83 4.01 3.02 6.85
N GLN A 84 5.24 3.52 6.87
CA GLN A 84 5.56 4.83 7.44
C GLN A 84 4.90 5.96 6.66
N LEU A 85 4.86 5.86 5.33
CA LEU A 85 4.19 6.87 4.51
C LEU A 85 2.66 6.88 4.75
N ILE A 86 2.03 5.70 4.86
CA ILE A 86 0.62 5.57 5.23
C ILE A 86 0.36 6.23 6.59
N GLN A 87 1.19 5.96 7.60
CA GLN A 87 1.06 6.56 8.93
C GLN A 87 1.18 8.08 8.89
N ASN A 88 2.17 8.60 8.16
CA ASN A 88 2.36 10.05 7.98
C ASN A 88 1.15 10.70 7.28
N HIS A 89 0.59 10.06 6.26
CA HIS A 89 -0.62 10.56 5.60
C HIS A 89 -1.84 10.58 6.53
N ILE A 90 -2.03 9.53 7.33
CA ILE A 90 -3.10 9.48 8.33
C ILE A 90 -2.92 10.58 9.37
N ALA A 91 -1.70 10.77 9.90
CA ALA A 91 -1.41 11.82 10.89
C ALA A 91 -1.71 13.22 10.33
N ARG A 92 -1.27 13.52 9.10
CA ARG A 92 -1.56 14.79 8.44
C ARG A 92 -3.06 15.01 8.17
N ALA A 93 -3.79 13.95 7.83
CA ALA A 93 -5.24 14.03 7.69
C ALA A 93 -5.93 14.34 9.02
N GLN A 94 -5.45 13.77 10.13
CA GLN A 94 -5.95 14.06 11.48
C GLN A 94 -5.66 15.51 11.89
N GLU A 95 -4.43 16.01 11.70
CA GLU A 95 -4.09 17.41 11.97
C GLU A 95 -4.95 18.39 11.15
N SER A 96 -5.21 18.06 9.88
CA SER A 96 -6.05 18.88 9.01
C SER A 96 -7.50 18.94 9.52
N LEU A 97 -8.00 17.85 10.11
CA LEU A 97 -9.33 17.79 10.72
C LEU A 97 -9.40 18.56 12.06
N GLU A 98 -8.30 18.66 12.81
CA GLU A 98 -8.24 19.44 14.05
C GLU A 98 -8.40 20.95 13.80
N SER A 99 -7.92 21.44 12.65
CA SER A 99 -8.04 22.84 12.24
C SER A 99 -9.46 23.27 11.84
N LEU A 100 -10.39 22.33 11.71
CA LEU A 100 -11.79 22.64 11.41
C LEU A 100 -12.53 23.10 12.68
N PRO A 101 -13.33 24.18 12.59
CA PRO A 101 -14.18 24.59 13.69
C PRO A 101 -15.13 23.46 14.09
N ASP A 102 -15.33 23.30 15.40
CA ASP A 102 -16.28 22.31 15.93
C ASP A 102 -17.68 22.65 15.43
N THR A 103 -18.13 21.81 14.49
CA THR A 103 -19.42 21.91 13.82
C THR A 103 -20.01 20.51 13.74
N ASP A 104 -21.34 20.41 13.65
CA ASP A 104 -22.04 19.11 13.55
C ASP A 104 -21.50 18.24 12.40
N ALA A 105 -21.00 18.86 11.33
CA ALA A 105 -20.34 18.20 10.21
C ALA A 105 -19.02 17.50 10.60
N LYS A 106 -18.20 18.10 11.47
CA LYS A 106 -16.94 17.51 11.97
C LYS A 106 -17.24 16.28 12.84
N SER A 107 -18.27 16.35 13.68
CA SER A 107 -18.73 15.23 14.51
C SER A 107 -19.18 14.04 13.65
N LEU A 108 -19.98 14.29 12.60
CA LEU A 108 -20.40 13.27 11.63
C LEU A 108 -19.23 12.65 10.87
N MET A 109 -18.25 13.45 10.43
CA MET A 109 -17.07 12.93 9.74
C MET A 109 -16.21 12.04 10.65
N ILE A 110 -16.03 12.43 11.92
CA ILE A 110 -15.32 11.61 12.92
C ILE A 110 -16.07 10.29 13.16
N GLU A 111 -17.40 10.32 13.20
CA GLU A 111 -18.23 9.12 13.38
C GLU A 111 -18.11 8.15 12.19
N ILE A 112 -18.15 8.67 10.97
CA ILE A 112 -17.96 7.87 9.75
C ILE A 112 -16.53 7.27 9.68
N ALA A 113 -15.50 8.05 10.02
CA ALA A 113 -14.13 7.56 10.06
C ALA A 113 -13.94 6.45 11.12
N LYS A 114 -14.61 6.55 12.27
CA LYS A 114 -14.63 5.48 13.29
C LYS A 114 -15.33 4.22 12.79
N LEU A 115 -16.45 4.35 12.08
CA LEU A 115 -17.18 3.21 11.51
C LEU A 115 -16.36 2.49 10.42
N SER A 116 -15.59 3.22 9.61
CA SER A 116 -14.73 2.62 8.58
C SER A 116 -13.61 1.76 9.17
N ARG A 117 -13.14 2.08 10.38
CA ARG A 117 -12.08 1.33 11.08
C ARG A 117 -12.56 -0.02 11.65
N GLY A 118 -13.87 -0.29 11.62
CA GLY A 118 -14.51 -1.47 12.21
C GLY A 118 -15.00 -2.53 11.23
N ARG A 119 -14.80 -2.37 9.91
CA ARG A 119 -15.21 -3.40 8.94
C ARG A 119 -14.16 -4.51 8.86
N ARG A 120 -14.32 -5.50 9.74
CA ARG A 120 -13.90 -6.88 9.46
C ARG A 120 -14.94 -7.48 8.52
N THR A 121 -14.56 -7.76 7.28
CA THR A 121 -15.20 -8.73 6.39
C THR A 121 -14.11 -9.60 5.80
#